data_AF-A0A9E2EWW5-F1
#
_entry.id   AF-A0A9E2EWW5-F1
#
_cell.length_a   1.000
_cell.length_b   1.000
_cell.length_c   1.000
_cell.angle_alpha   90.00
_cell.angle_beta   90.00
_cell.angle_gamma   90.00
#
_symmetry.space_group_name_H-M   'P 1'
#
loop_
_entity.id
_entity.type
_entity.pdbx_description
1 polymer ?
#
loop_
_entity_poly.entity_id
_entity_poly.type
_entity_poly.pdbx_seq_one_letter_code
_entity_poly.pdbx_strand_id
1 'polypeptide(L)'
;MKILINLICLLILVGLVKTDSAVLVLNKNQTNDIKFKTVENAVLAGGKLLRAASFPSQYIRPRPVDVWLPKDYSRAKKYSVLYMHDGQMLFDSTTSWNKQEWKVDEWATKLMEGEKVQDFIVVAIHNIPEIRWQDLFPEKAINFIDESVRDSLADIAGKMNIKLNGDNYLKFIVKELKPIIDDQFSV
;
A
#
# COMPACT_ATOMS: atom_id res chain seq x y z
N MET A 1 -46.87 47.16 -28.33
CA MET A 1 -46.49 46.05 -29.22
C MET A 1 -45.00 45.79 -29.02
N LYS A 2 -44.63 44.56 -28.58
CA LYS A 2 -43.29 44.03 -28.18
C LYS A 2 -42.85 44.48 -26.76
N ILE A 3 -42.80 43.67 -25.67
CA ILE A 3 -42.18 42.34 -25.37
C ILE A 3 -40.66 42.43 -25.56
N LEU A 4 -39.72 42.09 -24.66
CA LEU A 4 -39.59 41.54 -23.28
C LEU A 4 -38.03 41.51 -23.09
N ILE A 5 -37.39 41.67 -21.93
CA ILE A 5 -36.86 40.59 -21.06
C ILE A 5 -35.91 41.21 -20.02
N ASN A 6 -36.08 40.71 -18.79
CA ASN A 6 -35.38 41.00 -17.53
C ASN A 6 -33.85 40.87 -17.53
N LEU A 7 -33.18 41.67 -16.69
CA LEU A 7 -31.97 41.24 -15.99
C LEU A 7 -31.98 41.77 -14.55
N ILE A 8 -32.40 40.91 -13.62
CA ILE A 8 -32.31 41.14 -12.17
C ILE A 8 -30.89 40.76 -11.74
N CYS A 9 -30.10 41.75 -11.32
CA CYS A 9 -28.86 41.54 -10.59
C CYS A 9 -29.18 41.03 -9.18
N LEU A 10 -28.84 39.77 -8.89
CA LEU A 10 -28.76 39.27 -7.52
C LEU A 10 -27.29 38.97 -7.20
N LEU A 11 -26.66 39.89 -6.48
CA LEU A 11 -25.37 39.68 -5.82
C LEU A 11 -25.54 38.60 -4.75
N ILE A 12 -24.95 37.42 -4.97
CA ILE A 12 -24.74 36.43 -3.91
C ILE A 12 -23.29 36.55 -3.44
N LEU A 13 -23.17 37.11 -2.25
CA LEU A 13 -21.96 37.17 -1.44
C LEU A 13 -21.60 35.73 -1.00
N VAL A 14 -20.71 35.05 -1.71
CA VAL A 14 -20.16 33.77 -1.24
C VAL A 14 -19.00 34.07 -0.30
N GLY A 15 -19.28 34.00 1.00
CA GLY A 15 -18.27 34.01 2.04
C GLY A 15 -17.35 32.78 1.92
N LEU A 16 -16.04 33.02 1.91
CA LEU A 16 -15.00 32.01 2.00
C LEU A 16 -15.17 31.18 3.28
N VAL A 17 -15.65 29.95 3.15
CA VAL A 17 -15.32 28.89 4.11
C VAL A 17 -13.97 28.35 3.68
N LYS A 18 -12.95 28.50 4.55
CA LYS A 18 -11.67 27.80 4.40
C LYS A 18 -11.98 26.30 4.40
N THR A 19 -11.86 25.66 3.24
CA THR A 19 -11.87 24.20 3.16
C THR A 19 -10.54 23.70 3.70
N ASP A 20 -10.54 23.24 4.95
CA ASP A 20 -9.58 22.23 5.38
C ASP A 20 -9.66 21.08 4.39
N SER A 21 -8.52 20.67 3.85
CA SER A 21 -8.43 19.57 2.88
C SER A 21 -9.04 18.33 3.52
N ALA A 22 -10.26 17.99 3.10
CA ALA A 22 -10.93 16.77 3.48
C ALA A 22 -10.05 15.60 3.03
N VAL A 23 -9.32 15.02 3.98
CA VAL A 23 -8.78 13.67 3.87
C VAL A 23 -10.00 12.78 3.71
N LEU A 24 -10.31 12.39 2.48
CA LEU A 24 -11.23 11.30 2.21
C LEU A 24 -10.56 10.02 2.70
N VAL A 25 -10.62 9.79 4.03
CA VAL A 25 -10.48 8.47 4.60
C VAL A 25 -11.52 7.61 3.88
N LEU A 26 -11.10 6.47 3.31
CA LEU A 26 -12.04 5.51 2.76
C LEU A 26 -13.18 5.34 3.76
N ASN A 27 -14.42 5.69 3.36
CA ASN A 27 -15.55 5.59 4.27
C ASN A 27 -15.62 4.15 4.80
N LYS A 28 -16.01 3.97 6.06
CA LYS A 28 -16.12 2.66 6.73
C LYS A 28 -16.89 1.59 5.94
N ASN A 29 -17.73 2.01 4.99
CA ASN A 29 -18.42 1.11 4.07
C ASN A 29 -17.51 0.55 2.95
N GLN A 30 -16.51 1.30 2.46
CA GLN A 30 -15.53 0.81 1.48
C GLN A 30 -14.46 -0.11 2.11
N THR A 31 -14.15 0.06 3.41
CA THR A 31 -13.18 -0.80 4.12
C THR A 31 -13.70 -2.22 4.34
N ASN A 32 -15.02 -2.41 4.44
CA ASN A 32 -15.65 -3.72 4.65
C ASN A 32 -15.68 -4.61 3.39
N ASP A 33 -15.45 -4.04 2.22
CA ASP A 33 -15.51 -4.74 0.92
C ASP A 33 -14.18 -5.37 0.50
N ILE A 34 -13.07 -5.00 1.13
CA ILE A 34 -11.77 -5.61 0.82
C ILE A 34 -11.75 -7.00 1.45
N LYS A 35 -11.76 -8.03 0.59
CA LYS A 35 -11.71 -9.44 0.99
C LYS A 35 -10.34 -10.03 0.71
N PHE A 36 -9.64 -10.43 1.76
CA PHE A 36 -8.48 -11.29 1.66
C PHE A 36 -8.94 -12.75 1.48
N LYS A 37 -8.53 -13.38 0.38
CA LYS A 37 -8.86 -14.78 0.07
C LYS A 37 -7.64 -15.66 0.22
N THR A 38 -7.81 -16.89 0.68
CA THR A 38 -6.73 -17.87 0.75
C THR A 38 -6.09 -18.09 -0.61
N VAL A 39 -4.76 -18.14 -0.65
CA VAL A 39 -3.99 -18.57 -1.82
C VAL A 39 -3.75 -20.07 -1.70
N GLU A 40 -4.69 -20.88 -2.21
CA GLU A 40 -4.74 -22.34 -1.97
C GLU A 40 -3.49 -23.10 -2.45
N ASN A 41 -2.84 -22.60 -3.50
CA ASN A 41 -1.68 -23.26 -4.12
C ASN A 41 -0.34 -22.67 -3.65
N ALA A 42 -0.33 -21.86 -2.60
CA ALA A 42 0.92 -21.30 -2.07
C ALA A 42 1.79 -22.42 -1.51
N VAL A 43 3.04 -22.50 -1.96
CA VAL A 43 4.03 -23.41 -1.39
C VAL A 43 4.69 -22.71 -0.21
N LEU A 44 4.35 -23.12 1.01
CA LEU A 44 4.83 -22.52 2.26
C LEU A 44 5.43 -23.60 3.17
N ALA A 45 6.45 -23.25 3.94
CA ALA A 45 6.94 -24.10 5.02
C ALA A 45 6.00 -24.11 6.23
N GLY A 46 5.24 -23.04 6.44
CA GLY A 46 4.28 -22.93 7.52
C GLY A 46 3.26 -21.82 7.33
N GLY A 47 2.15 -21.90 8.05
CA GLY A 47 1.12 -20.88 8.05
C GLY A 47 0.17 -20.94 6.84
N LYS A 48 -0.42 -19.79 6.52
CA LYS A 48 -1.30 -19.61 5.36
C LYS A 48 -1.14 -18.22 4.77
N LEU A 49 -1.29 -18.11 3.46
CA LEU A 49 -1.23 -16.86 2.73
C LEU A 49 -2.63 -16.43 2.29
N LEU A 50 -3.02 -15.21 2.62
CA LEU A 50 -4.24 -14.58 2.11
C LEU A 50 -3.88 -13.44 1.17
N ARG A 51 -4.66 -13.20 0.12
CA ARG A 51 -4.43 -12.17 -0.89
C ARG A 51 -5.66 -11.30 -1.11
N ALA A 52 -5.47 -9.99 -1.08
CA ALA A 52 -6.33 -9.02 -1.76
C ALA A 52 -5.70 -8.75 -3.14
N ALA A 53 -6.28 -9.29 -4.21
CA ALA A 53 -5.65 -9.29 -5.54
C ALA A 53 -5.47 -7.90 -6.17
N SER A 54 -6.34 -6.95 -5.81
CA SER A 54 -6.24 -5.54 -6.22
C SER A 54 -6.72 -4.68 -5.05
N PHE A 55 -5.81 -4.38 -4.13
CA PHE A 55 -6.10 -3.53 -2.99
C PHE A 55 -6.29 -2.08 -3.50
N PRO A 56 -7.48 -1.47 -3.30
CA PRO A 56 -7.77 -0.14 -3.81
C PRO A 56 -7.05 0.93 -2.99
N SER A 57 -6.68 2.04 -3.64
CA SER A 57 -6.06 3.18 -2.96
C SER A 57 -6.41 4.49 -3.68
N GLN A 58 -6.56 5.57 -2.91
CA GLN A 58 -6.66 6.93 -3.41
C GLN A 58 -5.28 7.58 -3.64
N TYR A 59 -4.23 7.02 -3.04
CA TYR A 59 -2.88 7.59 -3.07
C TYR A 59 -1.97 6.94 -4.10
N ILE A 60 -2.14 5.64 -4.35
CA ILE A 60 -1.26 4.87 -5.25
C ILE A 60 -2.05 3.99 -6.21
N ARG A 61 -1.38 3.51 -7.26
CA ARG A 61 -1.97 2.51 -8.17
C ARG A 61 -2.34 1.23 -7.38
N PRO A 62 -3.57 0.70 -7.54
CA PRO A 62 -3.99 -0.56 -6.91
C PRO A 62 -3.03 -1.69 -7.21
N ARG A 63 -2.81 -2.56 -6.22
CA ARG A 63 -1.84 -3.67 -6.29
C ARG A 63 -2.22 -4.81 -5.36
N PRO A 64 -1.68 -6.03 -5.57
CA PRO A 64 -1.88 -7.10 -4.62
C PRO A 64 -1.28 -6.76 -3.25
N VAL A 65 -1.99 -7.16 -2.20
CA VAL A 65 -1.47 -7.19 -0.83
C VAL A 65 -1.72 -8.58 -0.29
N ASP A 66 -0.65 -9.20 0.20
CA ASP A 66 -0.73 -10.49 0.86
C ASP A 66 -0.63 -10.32 2.37
N VAL A 67 -1.28 -11.23 3.09
CA VAL A 67 -1.14 -11.36 4.54
C VAL A 67 -0.78 -12.81 4.83
N TRP A 68 0.44 -13.02 5.31
CA TRP A 68 0.85 -14.32 5.83
C TRP A 68 0.50 -14.40 7.32
N LEU A 69 -0.11 -15.51 7.70
CA LEU A 69 -0.53 -15.80 9.06
C LEU A 69 0.19 -17.06 9.56
N PRO A 70 0.68 -17.07 10.83
CA PRO A 70 1.27 -18.27 11.40
C PRO A 70 0.25 -19.41 11.48
N LYS A 71 0.76 -20.64 11.58
CA LYS A 71 -0.05 -21.88 11.54
C LYS A 71 -1.15 -21.91 12.61
N ASP A 72 -0.89 -21.33 13.77
CA ASP A 72 -1.76 -21.28 14.94
C ASP A 72 -2.51 -19.93 15.08
N TYR A 73 -2.58 -19.13 14.00
CA TYR A 73 -3.26 -17.84 14.02
C TYR A 73 -4.71 -17.97 14.54
N SER A 74 -5.00 -17.22 15.61
CA SER A 74 -6.31 -17.19 16.27
C SER A 74 -6.74 -15.77 16.57
N ARG A 75 -8.02 -15.44 16.35
CA ARG A 75 -8.57 -14.13 16.73
C ARG A 75 -8.62 -13.90 18.26
N ALA A 76 -8.35 -14.93 19.07
CA ALA A 76 -8.25 -14.81 20.52
C ALA A 76 -6.86 -14.32 21.02
N LYS A 77 -5.85 -14.32 20.15
CA LYS A 77 -4.47 -13.87 20.44
C LYS A 77 -4.16 -12.60 19.65
N LYS A 78 -3.35 -11.70 20.21
CA LYS A 78 -2.83 -10.51 19.52
C LYS A 78 -1.46 -10.80 18.92
N TYR A 79 -1.23 -10.33 17.71
CA TYR A 79 -0.01 -10.53 16.94
C TYR A 79 0.64 -9.19 16.61
N SER A 80 1.97 -9.13 16.61
CA SER A 80 2.70 -8.00 16.03
C SER A 80 2.52 -7.98 14.50
N VAL A 81 2.76 -6.83 13.86
CA VAL A 81 2.63 -6.70 12.40
C VAL A 81 3.94 -6.28 11.77
N LEU A 82 4.45 -7.12 10.87
CA LEU A 82 5.60 -6.80 10.03
C LEU A 82 5.10 -6.41 8.62
N TYR A 83 5.23 -5.13 8.27
CA TYR A 83 4.97 -4.66 6.90
C TYR A 83 6.22 -4.83 6.06
N MET A 84 6.11 -5.53 4.93
CA MET A 84 7.22 -5.77 4.00
C MET A 84 6.85 -5.36 2.59
N HIS A 85 7.83 -4.78 1.89
CA HIS A 85 7.72 -4.45 0.47
C HIS A 85 8.07 -5.67 -0.39
N ASP A 86 7.82 -5.57 -1.70
CA ASP A 86 8.13 -6.62 -2.67
C ASP A 86 7.45 -7.96 -2.36
N GLY A 87 6.18 -7.88 -1.95
CA GLY A 87 5.40 -9.03 -1.45
C GLY A 87 5.42 -10.28 -2.34
N GLN A 88 5.54 -10.12 -3.67
CA GLN A 88 5.63 -11.24 -4.60
C GLN A 88 6.91 -12.09 -4.47
N MET A 89 7.91 -11.61 -3.74
CA MET A 89 9.21 -12.27 -3.57
C MET A 89 9.35 -12.97 -2.21
N LEU A 90 8.36 -12.87 -1.32
CA LEU A 90 8.60 -13.20 0.09
C LEU A 90 8.43 -14.68 0.43
N PHE A 91 7.43 -15.36 -0.16
CA PHE A 91 6.92 -16.64 0.37
C PHE A 91 6.93 -17.81 -0.61
N ASP A 92 6.74 -17.57 -1.91
CA ASP A 92 6.57 -18.66 -2.87
C ASP A 92 7.37 -18.40 -4.14
N SER A 93 8.51 -19.06 -4.20
CA SER A 93 9.46 -19.05 -5.30
C SER A 93 8.85 -19.48 -6.61
N THR A 94 7.80 -20.33 -6.62
CA THR A 94 7.13 -20.78 -7.84
C THR A 94 6.36 -19.66 -8.55
N THR A 95 6.05 -18.58 -7.82
CA THR A 95 5.34 -17.40 -8.34
C THR A 95 6.28 -16.22 -8.65
N SER A 96 7.56 -16.32 -8.28
CA SER A 96 8.57 -15.27 -8.46
C SER A 96 9.20 -15.32 -9.87
N TRP A 97 9.57 -14.15 -10.39
CA TRP A 97 10.15 -14.02 -11.73
C TRP A 97 11.51 -14.74 -11.91
N ASN A 98 12.27 -14.91 -10.83
CA ASN A 98 13.60 -15.55 -10.83
C ASN A 98 13.61 -16.93 -10.17
N LYS A 99 12.44 -17.49 -9.80
CA LYS A 99 12.31 -18.72 -9.02
C LYS A 99 13.05 -18.70 -7.67
N GLN A 100 13.17 -17.52 -7.06
CA GLN A 100 13.75 -17.34 -5.74
C GLN A 100 12.75 -16.64 -4.83
N GLU A 101 12.76 -17.00 -3.56
CA GLU A 101 12.02 -16.30 -2.51
C GLU A 101 12.97 -15.86 -1.40
N TRP A 102 12.52 -14.92 -0.58
CA TRP A 102 13.27 -14.45 0.59
C TRP A 102 13.06 -15.34 1.83
N LYS A 103 12.21 -16.35 1.70
CA LYS A 103 11.96 -17.40 2.69
C LYS A 103 11.39 -16.87 4.00
N VAL A 104 10.48 -15.91 3.88
CA VAL A 104 9.96 -15.19 5.05
C VAL A 104 9.14 -16.13 5.92
N ASP A 105 8.33 -17.01 5.34
CA ASP A 105 7.52 -17.96 6.11
C ASP A 105 8.37 -19.04 6.79
N GLU A 106 9.47 -19.50 6.19
CA GLU A 106 10.42 -20.43 6.82
C GLU A 106 11.04 -19.81 8.06
N TRP A 107 11.60 -18.60 7.92
CA TRP A 107 12.28 -17.93 9.02
C TRP A 107 11.30 -17.48 10.09
N ALA A 108 10.13 -16.96 9.71
CA ALA A 108 9.08 -16.60 10.65
C ALA A 108 8.63 -17.81 11.47
N THR A 109 8.32 -18.94 10.80
CA THR A 109 7.91 -20.19 11.46
C THR A 109 8.99 -20.67 12.41
N LYS A 110 10.23 -20.78 11.95
CA LYS A 110 11.36 -21.25 12.76
C LYS A 110 11.63 -20.36 13.98
N LEU A 111 11.56 -19.04 13.83
CA LEU A 111 11.83 -18.10 14.91
C LEU A 111 10.70 -18.08 15.96
N MET A 112 9.44 -18.21 15.53
CA MET A 112 8.30 -18.28 16.44
C MET A 112 8.23 -19.62 17.18
N GLU A 113 8.44 -20.75 16.49
CA GLU A 113 8.52 -22.08 17.14
C GLU A 113 9.69 -22.18 18.13
N GLY A 114 10.79 -21.48 17.84
CA GLY A 114 11.94 -21.38 18.74
C GLY A 114 11.80 -20.30 19.84
N GLU A 115 10.64 -19.66 19.95
CA GLU A 115 10.33 -18.58 20.91
C GLU A 115 11.37 -17.44 20.91
N LYS A 116 11.94 -17.13 19.74
CA LYS A 116 12.98 -16.09 19.59
C LYS A 116 12.41 -14.71 19.30
N VAL A 117 11.15 -14.65 18.91
CA VAL A 117 10.40 -13.45 18.54
C VAL A 117 8.97 -13.58 19.06
N GLN A 118 8.31 -12.46 19.29
CA GLN A 118 6.86 -12.45 19.51
C GLN A 118 6.16 -12.94 18.26
N ASP A 119 5.01 -13.58 18.40
CA ASP A 119 4.21 -13.95 17.22
C ASP A 119 3.81 -12.73 16.41
N PHE A 120 3.92 -12.85 15.09
CA PHE A 120 3.59 -11.78 14.17
C PHE A 120 2.89 -12.31 12.91
N ILE A 121 2.18 -11.40 12.26
CA ILE A 121 1.72 -11.57 10.88
C ILE A 121 2.62 -10.74 9.96
N VAL A 122 2.69 -11.14 8.69
CA VAL A 122 3.41 -10.35 7.67
C VAL A 122 2.41 -9.78 6.68
N VAL A 123 2.42 -8.45 6.53
CA VAL A 123 1.64 -7.74 5.51
C VAL A 123 2.59 -7.37 4.37
N ALA A 124 2.42 -8.05 3.24
CA ALA A 124 3.32 -8.05 2.12
C ALA A 124 2.74 -7.25 0.94
N ILE A 125 3.30 -6.07 0.72
CA ILE A 125 2.83 -5.14 -0.32
C ILE A 125 3.60 -5.43 -1.60
N HIS A 126 2.91 -5.90 -2.64
CA HIS A 126 3.54 -6.16 -3.92
C HIS A 126 4.06 -4.85 -4.52
N ASN A 127 5.20 -4.89 -5.19
CA ASN A 127 5.57 -3.75 -6.03
C ASN A 127 4.85 -3.83 -7.38
N ILE A 128 4.94 -2.75 -8.16
CA ILE A 128 4.62 -2.82 -9.58
C ILE A 128 5.88 -2.42 -10.35
N PRO A 129 6.50 -3.32 -11.14
CA PRO A 129 7.87 -3.15 -11.64
C PRO A 129 8.14 -1.80 -12.31
N GLU A 130 7.22 -1.32 -13.14
CA GLU A 130 7.41 -0.08 -13.91
C GLU A 130 7.52 1.17 -13.04
N ILE A 131 6.93 1.16 -11.83
CA ILE A 131 6.88 2.31 -10.91
C ILE A 131 7.47 2.01 -9.53
N ARG A 132 8.07 0.82 -9.32
CA ARG A 132 8.60 0.38 -8.02
C ARG A 132 9.55 1.43 -7.42
N TRP A 133 10.48 1.92 -8.22
CA TRP A 133 11.45 2.92 -7.77
C TRP A 133 10.78 4.27 -7.44
N GLN A 134 9.73 4.66 -8.17
CA GLN A 134 8.99 5.91 -7.90
C GLN A 134 8.24 5.84 -6.57
N ASP A 135 7.61 4.69 -6.28
CA ASP A 135 6.84 4.48 -5.05
C ASP A 135 7.72 4.29 -3.81
N LEU A 136 8.91 3.67 -3.94
CA LEU A 136 9.75 3.34 -2.79
C LEU A 136 10.84 4.38 -2.49
N PHE A 137 11.18 5.25 -3.45
CA PHE A 137 12.20 6.26 -3.21
C PHE A 137 11.65 7.43 -2.40
N PRO A 138 12.38 7.93 -1.38
CA PRO A 138 11.93 9.07 -0.59
C PRO A 138 11.77 10.32 -1.47
N GLU A 139 10.53 10.83 -1.57
CA GLU A 139 10.17 11.90 -2.51
C GLU A 139 11.01 13.17 -2.29
N LYS A 140 11.24 13.54 -1.02
CA LYS A 140 12.00 14.73 -0.66
C LYS A 140 13.51 14.60 -0.88
N ALA A 141 14.03 13.38 -1.05
CA ALA A 141 15.46 13.16 -1.21
C ALA A 141 16.01 13.82 -2.49
N ILE A 142 15.18 13.95 -3.53
CA ILE A 142 15.55 14.60 -4.80
C ILE A 142 15.96 16.06 -4.63
N ASN A 143 15.46 16.74 -3.58
CA ASN A 143 15.76 18.14 -3.30
C ASN A 143 17.17 18.34 -2.70
N PHE A 144 17.80 17.28 -2.19
CA PHE A 144 19.18 17.32 -1.70
C PHE A 144 20.21 16.98 -2.77
N ILE A 145 19.75 16.65 -3.99
CA ILE A 145 20.62 16.32 -5.12
C ILE A 145 20.82 17.59 -5.95
N ASP A 146 22.08 17.89 -6.24
CA ASP A 146 22.49 19.00 -7.11
C ASP A 146 21.81 18.92 -8.48
N GLU A 147 21.50 20.08 -9.06
CA GLU A 147 20.78 20.18 -10.34
C GLU A 147 21.50 19.43 -11.48
N SER A 148 22.82 19.56 -11.57
CA SER A 148 23.63 18.87 -12.58
C SER A 148 23.57 17.33 -12.47
N VAL A 149 23.44 16.82 -11.24
CA VAL A 149 23.27 15.39 -10.98
C VAL A 149 21.84 14.96 -11.29
N ARG A 150 20.84 15.80 -10.98
CA ARG A 150 19.44 15.53 -11.31
C ARG A 150 19.21 15.44 -12.82
N ASP A 151 19.84 16.32 -13.59
CA ASP A 151 19.79 16.30 -15.06
C ASP A 151 20.43 15.02 -15.61
N SER A 152 21.60 14.65 -15.06
CA SER A 152 22.28 13.40 -15.41
C SER A 152 21.45 12.16 -15.06
N LEU A 153 20.71 12.18 -13.94
CA LEU A 153 19.81 11.09 -13.56
C LEU A 153 18.63 10.96 -14.51
N ALA A 154 18.10 12.05 -15.05
CA ALA A 154 17.04 12.01 -16.06
C ALA A 154 17.52 11.34 -17.35
N ASP A 155 18.76 11.59 -17.75
CA ASP A 155 19.38 10.94 -18.92
C ASP A 155 19.62 9.44 -18.69
N ILE A 156 20.13 9.06 -17.51
CA ILE A 156 20.35 7.65 -17.13
C ILE A 156 19.02 6.90 -17.00
N ALA A 157 17.99 7.54 -16.46
CA ALA A 157 16.64 6.98 -16.35
C ALA A 157 15.90 6.94 -17.70
N GLY A 158 16.57 7.20 -18.83
CA GLY A 158 15.98 7.10 -20.17
C GLY A 158 14.93 8.18 -20.44
N LYS A 159 15.11 9.38 -19.91
CA LYS A 159 14.14 10.50 -19.98
C LYS A 159 12.80 10.19 -19.32
N MET A 160 12.77 9.25 -18.39
CA MET A 160 11.60 9.07 -17.53
C MET A 160 11.37 10.34 -16.73
N ASN A 161 10.14 10.85 -16.75
CA ASN A 161 9.73 11.92 -15.87
C ASN A 161 9.93 11.46 -14.43
N ILE A 162 10.92 12.02 -13.72
CA ILE A 162 11.23 11.67 -12.32
C ILE A 162 10.12 12.26 -11.44
N LYS A 163 8.99 11.57 -11.42
CA LYS A 163 7.89 11.83 -10.52
C LYS A 163 7.92 10.78 -9.42
N LEU A 164 8.62 11.11 -8.34
CA LEU A 164 8.61 10.29 -7.13
C LEU A 164 7.23 10.36 -6.48
N ASN A 165 6.84 9.26 -5.82
CA ASN A 165 5.52 9.09 -5.22
C ASN A 165 5.61 8.50 -3.80
N GLY A 166 6.79 8.56 -3.18
CA GLY A 166 7.08 7.96 -1.88
C GLY A 166 6.20 8.48 -0.75
N ASP A 167 5.87 9.79 -0.72
CA ASP A 167 5.01 10.33 0.34
C ASP A 167 3.58 9.78 0.22
N ASN A 168 3.08 9.55 -0.99
CA ASN A 168 1.77 8.92 -1.22
C ASN A 168 1.79 7.42 -0.94
N TYR A 169 2.89 6.73 -1.25
CA TYR A 169 3.06 5.33 -0.85
C TYR A 169 3.02 5.17 0.67
N LEU A 170 3.68 6.07 1.42
CA LEU A 170 3.59 6.10 2.88
C LEU A 170 2.16 6.42 3.36
N LYS A 171 1.46 7.37 2.73
CA LYS A 171 0.05 7.67 3.04
C LYS A 171 -0.84 6.45 2.82
N PHE A 172 -0.67 5.72 1.72
CA PHE A 172 -1.38 4.45 1.49
C PHE A 172 -1.20 3.49 2.67
N ILE A 173 0.05 3.26 3.11
CA ILE A 173 0.33 2.34 4.22
C ILE A 173 -0.38 2.80 5.50
N VAL A 174 -0.23 4.08 5.86
CA VAL A 174 -0.66 4.59 7.17
C VAL A 174 -2.16 4.91 7.21
N LYS A 175 -2.74 5.40 6.12
CA LYS A 175 -4.11 5.92 6.08
C LYS A 175 -5.12 4.94 5.51
N GLU A 176 -4.68 3.93 4.75
CA GLU A 176 -5.58 2.98 4.10
C GLU A 176 -5.28 1.55 4.55
N LEU A 177 -4.07 1.05 4.28
CA LEU A 177 -3.75 -0.36 4.53
C LEU A 177 -3.76 -0.71 6.01
N LYS A 178 -3.02 0.03 6.85
CA LYS A 178 -2.91 -0.27 8.28
C LYS A 178 -4.28 -0.31 8.98
N PRO A 179 -5.18 0.68 8.82
CA PRO A 179 -6.51 0.61 9.43
C PRO A 179 -7.32 -0.63 9.02
N ILE A 180 -7.20 -1.08 7.77
CA ILE A 180 -7.87 -2.29 7.29
C ILE A 180 -7.26 -3.55 7.91
N ILE A 181 -5.93 -3.59 8.07
CA ILE A 181 -5.26 -4.70 8.76
C ILE A 181 -5.68 -4.74 10.25
N ASP A 182 -5.69 -3.59 10.92
CA ASP A 182 -6.07 -3.47 12.34
C ASP A 182 -7.54 -3.91 12.59
N ASP A 183 -8.43 -3.68 11.63
CA ASP A 183 -9.85 -4.08 11.71
C ASP A 183 -10.06 -5.57 11.40
N GLN A 184 -9.39 -6.08 10.36
CA GLN A 184 -9.65 -7.42 9.85
C GLN A 184 -8.83 -8.52 10.56
N PHE A 185 -7.72 -8.18 11.20
CA PHE A 185 -6.82 -9.13 11.87
C PHE A 185 -6.65 -8.83 13.35
N SER A 186 -6.21 -9.81 14.12
CA SER A 186 -6.05 -9.69 15.58
C SER A 186 -4.67 -9.10 15.90
N VAL A 187 -4.53 -7.79 15.71
CA VAL A 187 -3.27 -7.04 15.89
C VAL A 187 -3.46 -5.80 16.76
#